data_AF-A0A2S5RHA8-F1
#
_entry.id   AF-A0A2S5RHA8-F1
#
_cell.length_a   1.000
_cell.length_b   1.000
_cell.length_c   1.000
_cell.angle_alpha   90.00
_cell.angle_beta   90.00
_cell.angle_gamma   90.00
#
_symmetry.space_group_name_H-M   'P 1'
#
loop_
_entity.id
_entity.type
_entity.pdbx_description
1 polymer ?
#
loop_
_entity_poly.entity_id
_entity_poly.type
_entity_poly.pdbx_seq_one_letter_code
_entity_poly.pdbx_strand_id
1 'polypeptide(L)'
;MISNKDLIELAIMLVAIYILALLVIFPLMHWAISIELKVKYKLVGTFISSKFDLDNFPIILKGDKEKLITFYFWTILLSIIAYVGFLFFIPSDSSVFKFYIIAMSISLLLPLIFISFFIYRVNKKLKLLKLYSKKYIIEYFKNEIKKHETTSEYKNFTLYYEANEKFSFHNWRIQFQQRRFQKKLKASKLKNDYYKQFKLFLKYLRINAYFISQTKQIDLIKIKTDNQEISIKDLKSLLVENFIAMLENS
;
A
#
# COMPACT_ATOMS: atom_id res chain seq x y z
N MET A 1 25.47 39.55 21.75
CA MET A 1 24.72 40.22 20.68
C MET A 1 25.06 39.49 19.39
N ILE A 2 24.10 38.79 18.78
CA ILE A 2 24.36 38.05 17.53
C ILE A 2 24.55 39.09 16.42
N SER A 3 25.57 38.92 15.56
CA SER A 3 25.79 39.88 14.48
C SER A 3 24.70 39.73 13.40
N ASN A 4 24.41 40.80 12.65
CA ASN A 4 23.49 40.71 11.51
C ASN A 4 23.96 39.69 10.46
N LYS A 5 25.28 39.50 10.32
CA LYS A 5 25.84 38.49 9.42
C LYS A 5 25.45 37.08 9.86
N ASP A 6 25.62 36.77 11.14
CA ASP A 6 25.27 35.46 11.70
C ASP A 6 23.76 35.19 11.58
N LEU A 7 22.91 36.22 11.74
CA LEU A 7 21.46 36.11 11.55
C LEU A 7 21.08 35.85 10.08
N ILE A 8 21.78 36.47 9.12
CA ILE A 8 21.57 36.21 7.69
C ILE A 8 21.97 34.78 7.35
N GLU A 9 23.15 34.33 7.80
CA GLU A 9 23.64 32.97 7.58
C GLU A 9 22.67 31.93 8.17
N LEU A 10 22.19 32.17 9.40
CA LEU A 10 21.17 31.35 10.04
C LEU A 10 19.86 31.33 9.25
N ALA A 11 19.36 32.48 8.81
CA ALA A 11 18.13 32.58 8.03
C ALA A 11 18.24 31.80 6.71
N ILE A 12 19.35 31.93 5.98
CA ILE A 12 19.62 31.19 4.74
C ILE A 12 19.66 29.69 5.02
N MET A 13 20.39 29.28 6.07
CA MET A 13 20.51 27.87 6.45
C MET A 13 19.14 27.27 6.78
N LEU A 14 18.30 27.97 7.56
CA LEU A 14 16.97 27.50 7.93
C LEU A 14 16.04 27.37 6.71
N VAL A 15 16.05 28.35 5.80
CA VAL A 15 15.30 28.28 4.54
C VAL A 15 15.78 27.08 3.70
N ALA A 16 17.09 26.90 3.58
CA ALA A 16 17.67 25.79 2.82
C ALA A 16 17.30 24.42 3.41
N ILE A 17 17.37 24.26 4.73
CA ILE A 17 16.95 23.04 5.44
C ILE A 17 15.46 22.77 5.19
N TYR A 18 14.62 23.80 5.30
CA TYR A 18 13.19 23.67 5.05
C TYR A 18 12.94 23.21 3.60
N ILE A 19 13.54 23.86 2.60
CA ILE A 19 13.41 23.46 1.18
C ILE A 19 13.91 22.03 0.97
N LEU A 20 15.08 21.67 1.48
CA LEU A 20 15.64 20.32 1.33
C LEU A 20 14.74 19.26 1.97
N ALA A 21 14.20 19.53 3.15
CA ALA A 21 13.26 18.62 3.80
C ALA A 21 12.03 18.39 2.92
N LEU A 22 11.45 19.44 2.34
CA LEU A 22 10.32 19.33 1.43
C LEU A 22 10.71 18.54 0.15
N LEU A 23 11.85 18.86 -0.46
CA LEU A 23 12.34 18.19 -1.67
C LEU A 23 12.64 16.70 -1.48
N VAL A 24 12.96 16.25 -0.26
CA VAL A 24 13.18 14.83 0.03
C VAL A 24 11.88 14.14 0.45
N ILE A 25 11.14 14.74 1.38
CA ILE A 25 9.96 14.12 1.98
C ILE A 25 8.84 13.94 0.94
N PHE A 26 8.55 14.96 0.12
CA PHE A 26 7.43 14.88 -0.82
C PHE A 26 7.61 13.81 -1.91
N PRO A 27 8.75 13.71 -2.59
CA PRO A 27 8.95 12.65 -3.58
C PRO A 27 8.90 11.25 -2.96
N LEU A 28 9.49 11.05 -1.78
CA LEU A 28 9.43 9.77 -1.07
C LEU A 28 7.99 9.39 -0.72
N MET A 29 7.22 10.34 -0.21
CA MET A 29 5.81 10.15 0.10
C MET A 29 4.98 9.84 -1.16
N HIS A 30 5.17 10.59 -2.25
CA HIS A 30 4.48 10.33 -3.51
C HIS A 30 4.86 8.98 -4.13
N TRP A 31 6.13 8.61 -4.03
CA TRP A 31 6.63 7.31 -4.48
C TRP A 31 5.97 6.16 -3.69
N ALA A 32 5.87 6.29 -2.36
CA ALA A 32 5.19 5.31 -1.52
C ALA A 32 3.71 5.13 -1.91
N ILE A 33 2.98 6.22 -2.14
CA ILE A 33 1.59 6.20 -2.65
C ILE A 33 1.51 5.52 -4.02
N SER A 34 2.44 5.89 -4.92
CA SER A 34 2.46 5.35 -6.28
C SER A 34 2.73 3.86 -6.30
N ILE A 35 3.61 3.36 -5.42
CA ILE A 35 3.81 1.93 -5.19
C ILE A 35 2.53 1.30 -4.66
N GLU A 36 1.91 1.87 -3.63
CA GLU A 36 0.69 1.31 -3.05
C GLU A 36 -0.42 1.17 -4.12
N LEU A 37 -0.61 2.18 -4.96
CA LEU A 37 -1.55 2.13 -6.09
C LEU A 37 -1.14 1.09 -7.14
N LYS A 38 0.15 1.01 -7.50
CA LYS A 38 0.67 0.02 -8.46
C LYS A 38 0.45 -1.40 -7.96
N VAL A 39 0.72 -1.67 -6.68
CA VAL A 39 0.49 -2.96 -6.04
C VAL A 39 -0.99 -3.29 -6.05
N LYS A 40 -1.83 -2.38 -5.57
CA LYS A 40 -3.28 -2.59 -5.47
C LYS A 40 -3.91 -2.87 -6.83
N TYR A 41 -3.50 -2.16 -7.88
CA TYR A 41 -4.18 -2.22 -9.18
C TYR A 41 -3.52 -3.18 -10.17
N LYS A 42 -2.23 -2.97 -10.46
CA LYS A 42 -1.53 -3.73 -11.51
C LYS A 42 -1.20 -5.13 -11.04
N LEU A 43 -0.66 -5.27 -9.82
CA LEU A 43 -0.18 -6.58 -9.35
C LEU A 43 -1.33 -7.49 -8.92
N VAL A 44 -2.33 -6.97 -8.21
CA VAL A 44 -3.51 -7.78 -7.88
C VAL A 44 -4.23 -8.19 -9.16
N GLY A 45 -4.43 -7.26 -10.11
CA GLY A 45 -5.06 -7.58 -11.40
C GLY A 45 -4.39 -8.74 -12.14
N THR A 46 -3.06 -8.71 -12.29
CA THR A 46 -2.32 -9.83 -12.91
C THR A 46 -2.22 -11.09 -12.04
N PHE A 47 -2.47 -10.96 -10.74
CA PHE A 47 -2.51 -12.10 -9.81
C PHE A 47 -3.84 -12.86 -9.92
N ILE A 48 -4.96 -12.16 -10.12
CA ILE A 48 -6.30 -12.75 -10.12
C ILE A 48 -6.93 -12.91 -11.50
N SER A 49 -6.30 -12.41 -12.56
CA SER A 49 -6.87 -12.35 -13.92
C SER A 49 -7.37 -13.67 -14.49
N SER A 50 -6.83 -14.80 -14.05
CA SER A 50 -7.25 -16.13 -14.50
C SER A 50 -8.39 -16.75 -13.69
N LYS A 51 -8.74 -16.18 -12.53
CA LYS A 51 -9.75 -16.73 -11.60
C LYS A 51 -10.95 -15.85 -11.39
N PHE A 52 -10.80 -14.53 -11.56
CA PHE A 52 -11.85 -13.57 -11.29
C PHE A 52 -12.06 -12.66 -12.48
N ASP A 53 -13.32 -12.28 -12.69
CA ASP A 53 -13.68 -11.23 -13.62
C ASP A 53 -13.16 -9.87 -13.11
N LEU A 54 -12.07 -9.39 -13.74
CA LEU A 54 -11.41 -8.15 -13.37
C LEU A 54 -12.32 -6.92 -13.51
N ASP A 55 -13.28 -6.95 -14.43
CA ASP A 55 -14.14 -5.80 -14.69
C ASP A 55 -15.16 -5.57 -13.57
N ASN A 56 -15.48 -6.63 -12.83
CA ASN A 56 -16.41 -6.66 -11.72
C ASN A 56 -15.74 -6.86 -10.34
N PHE A 57 -14.46 -7.23 -10.29
CA PHE A 57 -13.76 -7.45 -9.04
C PHE A 57 -13.54 -6.12 -8.26
N PRO A 58 -13.90 -6.03 -6.96
CA PRO A 58 -13.72 -4.82 -6.16
C PRO A 58 -12.26 -4.62 -5.72
N ILE A 59 -11.36 -4.29 -6.66
CA ILE A 59 -9.92 -4.14 -6.40
C ILE A 59 -9.63 -3.00 -5.41
N ILE A 60 -10.40 -1.91 -5.46
CA ILE A 60 -10.24 -0.73 -4.62
C ILE A 60 -11.50 -0.51 -3.78
N LEU A 61 -11.29 -0.32 -2.48
CA LEU A 61 -12.35 0.01 -1.54
C LEU A 61 -12.45 1.53 -1.39
N LYS A 62 -13.66 2.04 -1.08
CA LYS A 62 -13.86 3.47 -0.75
C LYS A 62 -12.87 3.96 0.32
N GLY A 63 -12.63 3.15 1.35
CA GLY A 63 -11.66 3.47 2.40
C GLY A 63 -10.19 3.51 1.95
N ASP A 64 -9.83 2.90 0.81
CA ASP A 64 -8.49 3.06 0.23
C ASP A 64 -8.33 4.47 -0.37
N LYS A 65 -9.39 5.01 -1.01
CA LYS A 65 -9.40 6.38 -1.54
C LYS A 65 -9.34 7.42 -0.41
N GLU A 66 -10.13 7.23 0.64
CA GLU A 66 -10.12 8.13 1.81
C GLU A 66 -8.74 8.19 2.45
N LYS A 67 -8.07 7.05 2.65
CA LYS A 67 -6.69 7.01 3.18
C LYS A 67 -5.70 7.83 2.36
N LEU A 68 -5.80 7.77 1.03
CA LEU A 68 -4.93 8.56 0.15
C LEU A 68 -5.14 10.06 0.35
N ILE A 69 -6.40 10.50 0.43
CA ILE A 69 -6.75 11.91 0.65
C ILE A 69 -6.30 12.34 2.04
N THR A 70 -6.60 11.56 3.07
CA THR A 70 -6.20 11.82 4.45
C THR A 70 -4.68 11.91 4.58
N PHE A 71 -3.93 11.07 3.86
CA PHE A 71 -2.48 11.16 3.85
C PHE A 71 -1.99 12.52 3.32
N TYR A 72 -2.49 12.98 2.17
CA TYR A 72 -2.13 14.30 1.62
C TYR A 72 -2.52 15.44 2.55
N PHE A 73 -3.68 15.35 3.21
CA PHE A 73 -4.11 16.31 4.21
C PHE A 73 -3.11 16.41 5.37
N TRP A 74 -2.67 15.27 5.93
CA TRP A 74 -1.65 15.25 6.98
C TRP A 74 -0.33 15.83 6.51
N THR A 75 0.07 15.60 5.27
CA THR A 75 1.31 16.20 4.73
C THR A 75 1.21 17.72 4.66
N ILE A 76 0.10 18.28 4.18
CA ILE A 76 -0.13 19.73 4.15
C ILE A 76 -0.09 20.29 5.57
N LEU A 77 -0.79 19.65 6.51
CA LEU A 77 -0.84 20.09 7.90
C LEU A 77 0.55 20.11 8.54
N LEU A 78 1.36 19.07 8.34
CA LEU A 78 2.73 19.01 8.84
C LEU A 78 3.62 20.08 8.21
N SER A 79 3.46 20.39 6.92
CA SER A 79 4.21 21.47 6.26
C SER A 79 3.87 22.85 6.82
N ILE A 80 2.60 23.09 7.17
CA ILE A 80 2.16 24.33 7.82
C ILE A 80 2.70 24.42 9.25
N ILE A 81 2.60 23.34 10.03
CA ILE A 81 3.15 23.29 11.40
C ILE A 81 4.66 23.55 11.37
N ALA A 82 5.38 22.90 10.44
CA ALA A 82 6.81 23.14 10.25
C ALA A 82 7.07 24.61 9.92
N TYR A 83 6.38 25.17 8.91
CA TYR A 83 6.52 26.58 8.55
C TYR A 83 6.36 27.51 9.75
N VAL A 84 5.27 27.34 10.52
CA VAL A 84 5.02 28.14 11.74
C VAL A 84 6.16 27.98 12.74
N GLY A 85 6.64 26.76 12.97
CA GLY A 85 7.78 26.49 13.84
C GLY A 85 9.06 27.20 13.40
N PHE A 86 9.36 27.19 12.10
CA PHE A 86 10.53 27.87 11.53
C PHE A 86 10.45 29.40 11.69
N LEU A 87 9.25 30.01 11.61
CA LEU A 87 9.09 31.46 11.79
C LEU A 87 9.61 31.98 13.15
N PHE A 88 9.62 31.16 14.19
CA PHE A 88 10.07 31.56 15.53
C PHE A 88 11.60 31.58 15.70
N PHE A 89 12.39 31.13 14.72
CA PHE A 89 13.85 31.06 14.85
C PHE A 89 14.56 32.39 14.63
N ILE A 90 13.93 33.34 13.92
CA ILE A 90 14.50 34.67 13.69
C ILE A 90 13.69 35.71 14.49
N PRO A 91 14.34 36.52 15.34
CA PRO A 91 13.67 37.56 16.12
C PRO A 91 12.95 38.58 15.22
N SER A 92 11.73 38.95 15.61
CA SER A 92 10.87 39.85 14.81
C SER A 92 11.36 41.29 14.73
N ASP A 93 12.18 41.69 15.69
CA ASP A 93 12.84 42.99 15.78
C ASP A 93 14.11 43.08 14.92
N SER A 94 14.60 41.96 14.39
CA SER A 94 15.79 41.95 13.53
C SER A 94 15.51 42.57 12.14
N SER A 95 16.51 43.25 11.58
CA SER A 95 16.44 43.82 10.23
C SER A 95 16.26 42.77 9.13
N VAL A 96 16.62 41.51 9.41
CA VAL A 96 16.59 40.37 8.47
C VAL A 96 15.21 39.68 8.44
N PHE A 97 14.38 39.88 9.47
CA PHE A 97 13.12 39.16 9.67
C PHE A 97 12.15 39.27 8.48
N LYS A 98 12.02 40.46 7.89
CA LYS A 98 11.14 40.69 6.72
C LYS A 98 11.54 39.82 5.54
N PHE A 99 12.84 39.78 5.23
CA PHE A 99 13.38 38.95 4.15
C PHE A 99 13.17 37.46 4.46
N TYR A 100 13.44 37.06 5.71
CA TYR A 100 13.27 35.69 6.16
C TYR A 100 11.83 35.19 6.00
N ILE A 101 10.82 35.97 6.42
CA ILE A 101 9.40 35.60 6.25
C ILE A 101 9.05 35.43 4.78
N ILE A 102 9.49 36.36 3.91
CA ILE A 102 9.20 36.29 2.47
C ILE A 102 9.80 35.02 1.88
N ALA A 103 11.07 34.74 2.18
CA ALA A 103 11.76 33.54 1.71
C ALA A 103 11.09 32.25 2.20
N MET A 104 10.73 32.17 3.49
CA MET A 104 10.01 31.02 4.06
C MET A 104 8.62 30.85 3.43
N SER A 105 7.91 31.94 3.15
CA SER A 105 6.57 31.90 2.55
C SER A 105 6.62 31.41 1.10
N ILE A 106 7.57 31.91 0.30
CA ILE A 106 7.83 31.40 -1.06
C ILE A 106 8.18 29.90 -1.00
N SER A 107 9.00 29.50 -0.04
CA SER A 107 9.41 28.11 0.14
C SER A 107 8.25 27.18 0.52
N LEU A 108 7.21 27.69 1.19
CA LEU A 108 5.97 26.96 1.48
C LEU A 108 5.02 26.88 0.27
N LEU A 109 5.00 27.89 -0.61
CA LEU A 109 4.11 27.89 -1.78
C LEU A 109 4.43 26.78 -2.78
N LEU A 110 5.72 26.56 -3.06
CA LEU A 110 6.20 25.51 -3.96
C LEU A 110 5.66 24.11 -3.62
N PRO A 111 5.84 23.57 -2.41
CA PRO A 111 5.32 22.25 -2.07
C PRO A 111 3.80 22.19 -2.10
N LEU A 112 3.09 23.27 -1.72
CA LEU A 112 1.62 23.29 -1.83
C LEU A 112 1.15 23.14 -3.28
N ILE A 113 1.84 23.78 -4.23
CA ILE A 113 1.59 23.60 -5.67
C ILE A 113 1.85 22.14 -6.08
N PHE A 114 2.98 21.56 -5.68
CA PHE A 114 3.32 20.17 -5.99
C PHE A 114 2.31 19.17 -5.40
N ILE A 115 1.92 19.33 -4.13
CA ILE A 115 0.91 18.48 -3.49
C ILE A 115 -0.41 18.59 -4.22
N SER A 116 -0.86 19.82 -4.55
CA SER A 116 -2.10 20.05 -5.28
C SER A 116 -2.09 19.36 -6.63
N PHE A 117 -0.96 19.45 -7.36
CA PHE A 117 -0.75 18.74 -8.61
C PHE A 117 -0.81 17.21 -8.44
N PHE A 118 -0.17 16.66 -7.39
CA PHE A 118 -0.23 15.22 -7.11
C PHE A 118 -1.63 14.75 -6.75
N ILE A 119 -2.35 15.48 -5.90
CA ILE A 119 -3.75 15.21 -5.55
C ILE A 119 -4.59 15.17 -6.83
N TYR A 120 -4.42 16.15 -7.72
CA TYR A 120 -5.11 16.18 -9.01
C TYR A 120 -4.82 14.94 -9.85
N ARG A 121 -3.53 14.54 -10.00
CA ARG A 121 -3.16 13.33 -10.76
C ARG A 121 -3.73 12.05 -10.15
N VAL A 122 -3.67 11.91 -8.83
CA VAL A 122 -4.23 10.75 -8.12
C VAL A 122 -5.75 10.71 -8.27
N ASN A 123 -6.44 11.83 -8.09
CA ASN A 123 -7.88 11.92 -8.28
C ASN A 123 -8.30 11.57 -9.72
N LYS A 124 -7.56 12.06 -10.73
CA LYS A 124 -7.80 11.71 -12.14
C LYS A 124 -7.67 10.20 -12.36
N LYS A 125 -6.63 9.56 -11.81
CA LYS A 125 -6.48 8.10 -11.88
C LYS A 125 -7.59 7.37 -11.16
N LEU A 126 -7.95 7.77 -9.93
CA LEU A 126 -8.99 7.14 -9.13
C LEU A 126 -10.39 7.25 -9.75
N LYS A 127 -10.67 8.32 -10.50
CA LYS A 127 -11.95 8.48 -11.23
C LYS A 127 -12.16 7.43 -12.32
N LEU A 128 -11.08 6.89 -12.88
CA LEU A 128 -11.15 5.82 -13.88
C LEU A 128 -11.44 4.45 -13.25
N LEU A 129 -11.41 4.35 -11.92
CA LEU A 129 -11.53 3.08 -11.20
C LEU A 129 -12.96 2.94 -10.68
N LYS A 130 -13.61 1.82 -11.00
CA LYS A 130 -14.94 1.51 -10.48
C LYS A 130 -14.88 1.35 -8.96
N LEU A 131 -15.69 2.13 -8.25
CA LEU A 131 -15.86 2.02 -6.81
C LEU A 131 -17.21 1.35 -6.52
N TYR A 132 -17.13 0.21 -5.84
CA TYR A 132 -18.32 -0.57 -5.52
C TYR A 132 -18.88 -0.21 -4.15
N SER A 133 -20.21 -0.29 -4.04
CA SER A 133 -20.90 -0.11 -2.77
C SER A 133 -20.59 -1.26 -1.80
N LYS A 134 -20.75 -1.03 -0.50
CA LYS A 134 -20.56 -2.09 0.51
C LYS A 134 -21.49 -3.28 0.27
N LYS A 135 -22.74 -3.02 -0.14
CA LYS A 135 -23.74 -4.07 -0.44
C LYS A 135 -23.29 -4.94 -1.62
N TYR A 136 -22.88 -4.32 -2.72
CA TYR A 136 -22.36 -5.03 -3.89
C TYR A 136 -21.16 -5.92 -3.54
N ILE A 137 -20.21 -5.40 -2.76
CA ILE A 137 -19.02 -6.17 -2.35
C ILE A 137 -19.40 -7.41 -1.54
N ILE A 138 -20.39 -7.29 -0.65
CA ILE A 138 -20.88 -8.42 0.15
C ILE A 138 -21.52 -9.48 -0.76
N GLU A 139 -22.39 -9.07 -1.66
CA GLU A 139 -23.08 -9.97 -2.60
C GLU A 139 -22.10 -10.65 -3.55
N TYR A 140 -21.19 -9.88 -4.15
CA TYR A 140 -20.10 -10.39 -4.98
C TYR A 140 -19.30 -11.46 -4.24
N PHE A 141 -18.82 -11.15 -3.04
CA PHE A 141 -17.96 -12.07 -2.31
C PHE A 141 -18.67 -13.34 -1.86
N LYS A 142 -19.94 -13.24 -1.46
CA LYS A 142 -20.78 -14.41 -1.16
C LYS A 142 -20.92 -15.32 -2.38
N ASN A 143 -21.17 -14.75 -3.54
CA ASN A 143 -21.30 -15.52 -4.78
C ASN A 143 -19.98 -16.20 -5.16
N GLU A 144 -18.86 -15.51 -5.00
CA GLU A 144 -17.54 -16.10 -5.26
C GLU A 144 -17.19 -17.22 -4.29
N ILE A 145 -17.50 -17.10 -3.00
CA ILE A 145 -17.33 -18.20 -2.03
C ILE A 145 -18.16 -19.42 -2.47
N LYS A 146 -19.44 -19.24 -2.77
CA LYS A 146 -20.33 -20.33 -3.21
C LYS A 146 -19.85 -21.05 -4.47
N LYS A 147 -19.26 -20.32 -5.43
CA LYS A 147 -18.69 -20.92 -6.64
C LYS A 147 -17.49 -21.82 -6.34
N HIS A 148 -16.80 -21.59 -5.23
CA HIS A 148 -15.58 -22.30 -4.85
C HIS A 148 -15.80 -23.35 -3.74
N GLU A 149 -16.90 -23.26 -2.97
CA GLU A 149 -17.29 -24.16 -1.86
C GLU A 149 -17.26 -25.65 -2.24
N THR A 150 -17.48 -26.01 -3.50
CA THR A 150 -17.47 -27.41 -3.95
C THR A 150 -16.08 -27.99 -4.21
N THR A 151 -14.99 -27.22 -4.05
CA THR A 151 -13.64 -27.62 -4.50
C THR A 151 -12.49 -27.31 -3.54
N SER A 152 -12.73 -26.61 -2.43
CA SER A 152 -11.68 -26.00 -1.60
C SER A 152 -11.27 -26.84 -0.39
N GLU A 153 -10.60 -27.97 -0.61
CA GLU A 153 -9.79 -28.55 0.46
C GLU A 153 -8.50 -27.74 0.68
N TYR A 154 -8.14 -27.49 1.93
CA TYR A 154 -6.89 -26.80 2.25
C TYR A 154 -5.70 -27.68 1.87
N LYS A 155 -4.86 -27.19 0.94
CA LYS A 155 -3.67 -27.92 0.50
C LYS A 155 -2.44 -27.42 1.24
N ASN A 156 -1.80 -28.29 2.01
CA ASN A 156 -0.46 -27.99 2.49
C ASN A 156 0.49 -27.97 1.30
N PHE A 157 1.41 -27.01 1.29
CA PHE A 157 2.44 -26.97 0.26
C PHE A 157 3.73 -26.38 0.77
N THR A 158 4.82 -26.70 0.08
CA THR A 158 6.13 -26.11 0.31
C THR A 158 6.74 -25.64 -1.00
N LEU A 159 7.51 -24.56 -0.92
CA LEU A 159 8.29 -24.05 -2.05
C LEU A 159 9.74 -24.50 -1.93
N TYR A 160 10.30 -25.04 -3.02
CA TYR A 160 11.68 -25.50 -3.09
C TYR A 160 12.30 -25.11 -4.44
N TYR A 161 13.62 -25.03 -4.47
CA TYR A 161 14.38 -24.81 -5.70
C TYR A 161 14.47 -26.12 -6.49
N GLU A 162 14.14 -26.08 -7.77
CA GLU A 162 14.20 -27.26 -8.64
C GLU A 162 15.60 -27.88 -8.71
N ALA A 163 16.63 -27.04 -8.73
CA ALA A 163 18.01 -27.50 -8.95
C ALA A 163 18.64 -28.28 -7.78
N ASN A 164 18.14 -28.12 -6.55
CA ASN A 164 18.79 -28.71 -5.37
C ASN A 164 17.84 -29.19 -4.28
N GLU A 165 16.53 -29.17 -4.54
CA GLU A 165 15.46 -29.58 -3.62
C GLU A 165 15.44 -28.87 -2.26
N LYS A 166 16.27 -27.83 -2.08
CA LYS A 166 16.28 -27.05 -0.84
C LYS A 166 15.06 -26.16 -0.79
N PHE A 167 14.56 -25.93 0.43
CA PHE A 167 13.50 -24.97 0.64
C PHE A 167 13.88 -23.61 0.06
N SER A 168 12.96 -23.07 -0.72
CA SER A 168 13.07 -21.73 -1.23
C SER A 168 13.06 -20.75 -0.06
N PHE A 169 13.89 -19.71 -0.09
CA PHE A 169 13.78 -18.65 0.92
C PHE A 169 12.40 -17.97 0.88
N HIS A 170 11.63 -18.18 -0.18
CA HIS A 170 10.27 -17.69 -0.29
C HIS A 170 9.26 -18.50 0.54
N ASN A 171 9.56 -19.77 0.85
CA ASN A 171 8.67 -20.68 1.56
C ASN A 171 8.25 -20.10 2.91
N TRP A 172 9.22 -19.72 3.75
CA TRP A 172 8.93 -19.22 5.11
C TRP A 172 8.01 -18.00 5.10
N ARG A 173 8.17 -17.10 4.12
CA ARG A 173 7.35 -15.88 4.01
C ARG A 173 5.91 -16.20 3.68
N ILE A 174 5.66 -17.08 2.71
CA ILE A 174 4.30 -17.48 2.33
C ILE A 174 3.63 -18.22 3.49
N GLN A 175 4.32 -19.19 4.08
CA GLN A 175 3.81 -19.98 5.21
C GLN A 175 3.47 -19.08 6.41
N PHE A 176 4.33 -18.11 6.71
CA PHE A 176 4.08 -17.13 7.76
C PHE A 176 2.80 -16.31 7.49
N GLN A 177 2.61 -15.84 6.24
CA GLN A 177 1.40 -15.09 5.90
C GLN A 177 0.16 -15.97 6.00
N GLN A 178 0.17 -17.20 5.47
CA GLN A 178 -0.96 -18.12 5.59
C GLN A 178 -1.38 -18.32 7.05
N ARG A 179 -0.44 -18.67 7.93
CA ARG A 179 -0.70 -18.82 9.38
C ARG A 179 -1.26 -17.54 10.00
N ARG A 180 -0.70 -16.37 9.63
CA ARG A 180 -1.17 -15.07 10.12
C ARG A 180 -2.62 -14.78 9.70
N PHE A 181 -2.99 -15.11 8.47
CA PHE A 181 -4.34 -14.90 7.96
C PHE A 181 -5.33 -15.91 8.51
N GLN A 182 -4.94 -17.18 8.66
CA GLN A 182 -5.73 -18.21 9.34
C GLN A 182 -6.10 -17.79 10.76
N LYS A 183 -5.13 -17.29 11.54
CA LYS A 183 -5.38 -16.76 12.90
C LYS A 183 -6.36 -15.59 12.90
N LYS A 184 -6.28 -14.71 11.89
CA LYS A 184 -7.22 -13.58 11.78
C LYS A 184 -8.62 -14.06 11.45
N LEU A 185 -8.78 -15.02 10.53
CA LEU A 185 -10.08 -15.56 10.13
C LEU A 185 -10.82 -16.21 11.29
N LYS A 186 -10.11 -16.93 12.16
CA LYS A 186 -10.67 -17.53 13.39
C LYS A 186 -11.18 -16.52 14.43
N ALA A 187 -10.93 -15.23 14.27
CA ALA A 187 -11.41 -14.23 15.24
C ALA A 187 -12.95 -14.10 15.16
N SER A 188 -13.64 -14.24 16.29
CA SER A 188 -15.11 -14.27 16.39
C SER A 188 -15.82 -13.11 15.67
N LYS A 189 -15.22 -11.92 15.65
CA LYS A 189 -15.74 -10.72 14.98
C LYS A 189 -15.82 -10.81 13.45
N LEU A 190 -15.26 -11.87 12.84
CA LEU A 190 -15.25 -12.10 11.40
C LEU A 190 -16.26 -13.15 10.94
N LYS A 191 -16.78 -14.02 11.81
CA LYS A 191 -17.60 -15.18 11.41
C LYS A 191 -18.83 -14.84 10.56
N ASN A 192 -19.44 -13.68 10.77
CA ASN A 192 -20.64 -13.26 10.03
C ASN A 192 -20.49 -11.93 9.28
N ASP A 193 -19.27 -11.41 9.13
CA ASP A 193 -19.02 -10.11 8.48
C ASP A 193 -18.27 -10.31 7.15
N TYR A 194 -19.03 -10.68 6.11
CA TYR A 194 -18.52 -10.87 4.74
C TYR A 194 -17.74 -9.67 4.21
N TYR A 195 -18.09 -8.45 4.62
CA TYR A 195 -17.36 -7.26 4.18
C TYR A 195 -15.96 -7.20 4.81
N LYS A 196 -15.83 -7.53 6.09
CA LYS A 196 -14.52 -7.63 6.74
C LYS A 196 -13.72 -8.83 6.26
N GLN A 197 -14.38 -9.96 5.98
CA GLN A 197 -13.73 -11.11 5.35
C GLN A 197 -13.20 -10.75 3.96
N PHE A 198 -13.97 -10.08 3.12
CA PHE A 198 -13.52 -9.57 1.81
C PHE A 198 -12.34 -8.61 1.95
N LYS A 199 -12.39 -7.67 2.91
CA LYS A 199 -11.25 -6.78 3.22
C LYS A 199 -9.99 -7.56 3.55
N LEU A 200 -10.14 -8.65 4.30
CA LEU A 200 -9.03 -9.51 4.67
C LEU A 200 -8.51 -10.30 3.48
N PHE A 201 -9.40 -10.85 2.63
CA PHE A 201 -9.06 -11.51 1.38
C PHE A 201 -8.28 -10.58 0.44
N LEU A 202 -8.78 -9.37 0.21
CA LEU A 202 -8.13 -8.38 -0.62
C LEU A 202 -6.73 -8.01 -0.09
N LYS A 203 -6.58 -7.92 1.24
CA LYS A 203 -5.28 -7.71 1.88
C LYS A 203 -4.33 -8.90 1.66
N TYR A 204 -4.84 -10.12 1.76
CA TYR A 204 -4.10 -11.35 1.49
C TYR A 204 -3.59 -11.37 0.04
N LEU A 205 -4.47 -11.11 -0.94
CA LEU A 205 -4.11 -11.01 -2.35
C LEU A 205 -3.02 -9.96 -2.60
N ARG A 206 -3.19 -8.74 -2.06
CA ARG A 206 -2.21 -7.65 -2.24
C ARG A 206 -0.82 -8.01 -1.73
N ILE A 207 -0.73 -8.66 -0.57
CA ILE A 207 0.55 -9.07 0.02
C ILE A 207 1.21 -10.15 -0.84
N ASN A 208 0.46 -11.18 -1.24
CA ASN A 208 1.00 -12.26 -2.05
C ASN A 208 1.37 -11.80 -3.47
N ALA A 209 0.54 -10.96 -4.10
CA ALA A 209 0.83 -10.39 -5.41
C ALA A 209 2.09 -9.53 -5.39
N TYR A 210 2.25 -8.68 -4.37
CA TYR A 210 3.49 -7.93 -4.19
C TYR A 210 4.68 -8.86 -4.03
N PHE A 211 4.57 -9.84 -3.14
CA PHE A 211 5.64 -10.79 -2.86
C PHE A 211 6.11 -11.53 -4.12
N ILE A 212 5.18 -12.14 -4.86
CA ILE A 212 5.44 -12.84 -6.12
C ILE A 212 6.12 -11.90 -7.13
N SER A 213 5.67 -10.64 -7.25
CA SER A 213 6.25 -9.68 -8.19
C SER A 213 7.70 -9.30 -7.89
N GLN A 214 8.15 -9.45 -6.64
CA GLN A 214 9.50 -9.13 -6.20
C GLN A 214 10.45 -10.35 -6.25
N THR A 215 9.91 -11.55 -6.46
CA THR A 215 10.69 -12.77 -6.53
C THR A 215 11.41 -12.84 -7.88
N LYS A 216 12.71 -12.60 -7.86
CA LYS A 216 13.59 -12.91 -8.99
C LYS A 216 13.70 -14.43 -9.14
N GLN A 217 13.76 -14.92 -10.36
CA GLN A 217 13.91 -16.36 -10.67
C GLN A 217 12.77 -17.22 -10.09
N ILE A 218 11.55 -16.69 -10.08
CA ILE A 218 10.38 -17.45 -9.61
C ILE A 218 10.19 -18.75 -10.40
N ASP A 219 10.61 -18.78 -11.66
CA ASP A 219 10.52 -19.94 -12.55
C ASP A 219 11.44 -21.10 -12.13
N LEU A 220 12.44 -20.86 -11.27
CA LEU A 220 13.31 -21.91 -10.72
C LEU A 220 12.75 -22.58 -9.46
N ILE A 221 11.55 -22.14 -9.02
CA ILE A 221 10.89 -22.64 -7.83
C ILE A 221 9.80 -23.62 -8.26
N LYS A 222 9.67 -24.74 -7.57
CA LYS A 222 8.51 -25.64 -7.69
C LYS A 222 7.71 -25.65 -6.39
N ILE A 223 6.46 -26.09 -6.51
CA ILE A 223 5.56 -26.25 -5.37
C ILE A 223 5.35 -27.74 -5.13
N LYS A 224 5.65 -28.21 -3.93
CA LYS A 224 5.34 -29.58 -3.51
C LYS A 224 4.08 -29.54 -2.67
N THR A 225 3.03 -30.19 -3.16
CA THR A 225 1.83 -30.48 -2.38
C THR A 225 1.90 -31.92 -1.87
N ASP A 226 1.05 -32.29 -0.91
CA ASP A 226 1.06 -33.62 -0.29
C ASP A 226 1.00 -34.77 -1.32
N ASN A 227 0.40 -34.54 -2.50
CA ASN A 227 0.15 -35.59 -3.50
C ASN A 227 0.89 -35.41 -4.83
N GLN A 228 1.54 -34.27 -5.08
CA GLN A 228 2.20 -33.99 -6.38
C GLN A 228 3.06 -32.72 -6.37
N GLU A 229 3.99 -32.67 -7.32
CA GLU A 229 4.69 -31.44 -7.70
C GLU A 229 3.86 -30.66 -8.70
N ILE A 230 3.67 -29.36 -8.46
CA ILE A 230 2.94 -28.46 -9.34
C ILE A 230 3.80 -27.25 -9.72
N SER A 231 3.46 -26.63 -10.85
CA SER A 231 4.20 -25.49 -11.37
C SER A 231 4.03 -24.27 -10.47
N ILE A 232 5.07 -23.42 -10.40
CA ILE A 232 4.97 -22.12 -9.72
C ILE A 232 3.89 -21.21 -10.32
N LYS A 233 3.50 -21.45 -11.58
CA LYS A 233 2.39 -20.75 -12.24
C LYS A 233 1.08 -20.97 -11.48
N ASP A 234 0.91 -22.11 -10.83
CA ASP A 234 -0.28 -22.49 -10.08
C ASP A 234 -0.31 -21.90 -8.65
N LEU A 235 0.79 -21.29 -8.18
CA LEU A 235 0.88 -20.70 -6.85
C LEU A 235 -0.25 -19.70 -6.58
N LYS A 236 -0.58 -18.86 -7.57
CA LYS A 236 -1.65 -17.87 -7.44
C LYS A 236 -2.99 -18.54 -7.18
N SER A 237 -3.28 -19.60 -7.92
CA SER A 237 -4.50 -20.41 -7.79
C SER A 237 -4.60 -21.05 -6.42
N LEU A 238 -3.51 -21.70 -6.00
CA LEU A 238 -3.38 -22.40 -4.72
C LEU A 238 -3.57 -21.46 -3.52
N LEU A 239 -3.00 -20.25 -3.59
CA LEU A 239 -3.15 -19.25 -2.53
C LEU A 239 -4.62 -18.79 -2.41
N VAL A 240 -5.32 -18.60 -3.52
CA VAL A 240 -6.75 -18.25 -3.51
C VAL A 240 -7.57 -19.40 -2.91
N GLU A 241 -7.38 -20.62 -3.39
CA GLU A 241 -8.08 -21.83 -2.90
C GLU A 241 -7.87 -22.02 -1.40
N ASN A 242 -6.61 -21.95 -0.94
CA ASN A 242 -6.31 -22.08 0.48
C ASN A 242 -6.97 -20.99 1.32
N PHE A 243 -7.08 -19.76 0.82
CA PHE A 243 -7.77 -18.70 1.57
C PHE A 243 -9.26 -18.99 1.72
N ILE A 244 -9.92 -19.51 0.67
CA ILE A 244 -11.32 -19.91 0.70
C ILE A 244 -11.51 -21.09 1.66
N ALA A 245 -10.68 -22.12 1.57
CA ALA A 245 -10.68 -23.24 2.51
C ALA A 245 -10.46 -22.78 3.96
N MET A 246 -9.60 -21.76 4.18
CA MET A 246 -9.39 -21.18 5.51
C MET A 246 -10.62 -20.43 6.05
N LEU A 247 -11.47 -19.87 5.18
CA LEU A 247 -12.72 -19.23 5.57
C LEU A 247 -13.77 -20.25 6.02
N GLU A 248 -13.93 -21.33 5.26
CA GLU A 248 -14.88 -22.41 5.56
C GLU A 248 -14.56 -23.10 6.89
N ASN A 249 -13.27 -23.25 7.20
CA ASN A 249 -12.78 -23.89 8.42
C ASN A 249 -12.64 -22.94 9.63
N SER A 250 -13.17 -21.71 9.58
CA SER A 250 -13.01 -20.68 10.64
C SER A 250 -14.22 -20.50 11.53
#